data_AF-A0A1B4V6U0-F1
#
_entry.id   AF-A0A1B4V6U0-F1
#
_cell.length_a   1.000
_cell.length_b   1.000
_cell.length_c   1.000
_cell.angle_alpha   90.00
_cell.angle_beta   90.00
_cell.angle_gamma   90.00
#
_symmetry.space_group_name_H-M   'P 1'
#
loop_
_entity.id
_entity.type
_entity.pdbx_description
1 polymer ?
#
loop_
_entity_poly.entity_id
_entity_poly.type
_entity_poly.pdbx_seq_one_letter_code
_entity_poly.pdbx_strand_id
1 'polypeptide(L)'
;MKSARILVFPLLAIIAGCATLPDFRPDTDAEPPPASDNSAVVALLDSAHRDAATGRFDSAAASLERALRIEPRNASLWHELARVRLEQNQATQAIQLATKSNTLAGDNIRLRAENWRVIGQARAQTGDHRGAEAAFAKAEELAEQR
;
A
#
# COMPACT_ATOMS: atom_id res chain seq x y z
N MET A 1 -59.32 30.55 39.74
CA MET A 1 -60.71 30.33 39.29
C MET A 1 -60.70 29.83 37.85
N LYS A 2 -61.28 28.64 37.62
CA LYS A 2 -61.81 28.07 36.36
C LYS A 2 -60.83 27.89 35.18
N SER A 3 -60.35 26.67 34.89
CA SER A 3 -61.02 25.55 34.20
C SER A 3 -60.91 25.59 32.67
N ALA A 4 -60.07 24.69 32.15
CA ALA A 4 -60.22 23.78 31.01
C ALA A 4 -60.83 24.27 29.67
N ARG A 5 -60.14 23.90 28.58
CA ARG A 5 -60.75 23.17 27.46
C ARG A 5 -59.69 22.50 26.60
N ILE A 6 -59.85 21.19 26.48
CA ILE A 6 -59.13 20.25 25.64
C ILE A 6 -59.46 20.58 24.18
N LEU A 7 -58.44 20.70 23.32
CA LEU A 7 -58.60 20.58 21.88
C LEU A 7 -57.69 19.46 21.39
N VAL A 8 -58.34 18.37 21.00
CA VAL A 8 -57.76 17.21 20.32
C VAL A 8 -57.22 17.67 18.97
N PHE A 9 -55.92 17.48 18.73
CA PHE A 9 -55.35 17.60 17.40
C PHE A 9 -55.03 16.19 16.87
N PRO A 10 -55.61 15.79 15.72
CA PRO A 10 -55.42 14.46 15.18
C PRO A 10 -54.05 14.32 14.53
N LEU A 11 -53.48 13.14 14.79
CA LEU A 11 -52.33 12.51 14.16
C LEU A 11 -52.46 12.52 12.63
N LEU A 12 -51.47 13.07 11.92
CA LEU A 12 -51.34 12.97 10.46
C LEU A 12 -49.95 12.43 10.06
N ALA A 13 -49.97 11.20 9.53
CA ALA A 13 -49.09 10.53 8.56
C ALA A 13 -47.70 11.15 8.30
N ILE A 14 -46.59 10.52 8.72
CA ILE A 14 -45.83 9.44 8.04
C ILE A 14 -45.59 9.71 6.54
N ILE A 15 -44.38 10.19 6.21
CA ILE A 15 -43.62 9.70 5.04
C ILE A 15 -42.15 9.59 5.46
N ALA A 16 -41.81 8.52 6.18
CA ALA A 16 -40.44 8.09 6.34
C ALA A 16 -40.01 7.43 5.02
N GLY A 17 -39.56 8.24 4.06
CA GLY A 17 -38.89 7.75 2.87
C GLY A 17 -37.51 7.22 3.26
N CYS A 18 -37.43 5.94 3.63
CA CYS A 18 -36.16 5.23 3.62
C CYS A 18 -35.72 5.10 2.16
N ALA A 19 -34.92 6.05 1.68
CA ALA A 19 -34.07 5.81 0.53
C ALA A 19 -33.13 4.68 0.93
N THR A 20 -33.39 3.47 0.42
CA THR A 20 -32.43 2.37 0.41
C THR A 20 -31.22 2.86 -0.36
N LEU A 21 -30.18 3.28 0.37
CA LEU A 21 -28.89 3.52 -0.23
C LEU A 21 -28.41 2.21 -0.84
N PRO A 22 -27.90 2.20 -2.08
CA PRO A 22 -27.22 1.04 -2.62
C PRO A 22 -26.06 0.71 -1.68
N ASP A 23 -25.99 -0.56 -1.28
CA ASP A 23 -24.93 -1.13 -0.45
C ASP A 23 -23.62 -0.99 -1.23
N PHE A 24 -22.93 0.14 -1.07
CA PHE A 24 -21.55 0.31 -1.56
C PHE A 24 -20.68 -0.56 -0.65
N ARG A 25 -20.67 -1.87 -0.91
CA ARG A 25 -19.57 -2.72 -0.51
C ARG A 25 -18.39 -2.24 -1.35
N PRO A 26 -17.37 -1.58 -0.77
CA PRO A 26 -16.11 -1.51 -1.49
C PRO A 26 -15.71 -2.96 -1.73
N ASP A 27 -15.41 -3.33 -2.97
CA ASP A 27 -14.86 -4.64 -3.32
C ASP A 27 -13.47 -4.78 -2.67
N THR A 28 -13.42 -4.98 -1.35
CA THR A 28 -12.18 -5.06 -0.56
C THR A 28 -11.63 -6.47 -0.42
N ASP A 29 -12.23 -7.46 -1.09
CA ASP A 29 -11.75 -8.85 -1.05
C ASP A 29 -10.87 -9.23 -2.26
N ALA A 30 -10.62 -8.30 -3.18
CA ALA A 30 -9.61 -8.51 -4.21
C ALA A 30 -8.23 -8.33 -3.58
N GLU A 31 -7.72 -9.40 -2.96
CA GLU A 31 -6.30 -9.53 -2.63
C GLU A 31 -5.50 -9.09 -3.87
N PRO A 32 -4.58 -8.11 -3.74
CA PRO A 32 -3.77 -7.70 -4.88
C PRO A 32 -3.13 -8.95 -5.48
N PRO A 33 -3.07 -9.05 -6.82
CA PRO A 33 -2.60 -10.27 -7.46
C PRO A 33 -1.25 -10.67 -6.87
N PRO A 34 -1.05 -11.96 -6.59
CA PRO A 34 0.16 -12.43 -5.92
C PRO A 34 1.36 -11.97 -6.74
N ALA A 35 2.45 -11.65 -6.03
CA ALA A 35 3.65 -11.15 -6.69
C ALA A 35 4.26 -12.16 -7.68
N SER A 36 3.85 -13.44 -7.64
CA SER A 36 4.31 -14.52 -8.50
C SER A 36 3.32 -15.70 -8.49
N ASP A 37 3.24 -16.44 -9.60
CA ASP A 37 2.54 -17.73 -9.70
C ASP A 37 3.39 -18.92 -9.22
N ASN A 38 4.67 -18.69 -8.89
CA ASN A 38 5.58 -19.72 -8.41
C ASN A 38 5.40 -19.94 -6.90
N SER A 39 4.85 -21.10 -6.52
CA SER A 39 4.61 -21.47 -5.12
C SER A 39 5.83 -21.34 -4.20
N ALA A 40 7.05 -21.59 -4.70
CA ALA A 40 8.27 -21.41 -3.91
C ALA A 40 8.58 -19.92 -3.65
N VAL A 41 8.33 -19.06 -4.64
CA VAL A 41 8.46 -17.60 -4.50
C VAL A 41 7.40 -17.07 -3.54
N VAL A 42 6.15 -17.53 -3.66
CA VAL A 42 5.06 -17.17 -2.74
C VAL A 42 5.43 -17.52 -1.30
N ALA A 43 5.88 -18.75 -1.04
CA ALA A 43 6.27 -19.17 0.31
C ALA A 43 7.45 -18.36 0.88
N LEU A 44 8.41 -17.96 0.02
CA LEU A 44 9.53 -17.10 0.42
C LEU A 44 9.07 -15.68 0.73
N LEU A 45 8.13 -15.15 -0.04
CA LEU A 45 7.53 -13.84 0.20
C LEU A 45 6.74 -13.81 1.51
N ASP A 46 5.92 -14.83 1.77
CA ASP A 46 5.19 -14.98 3.03
C ASP A 46 6.15 -15.06 4.23
N SER A 47 7.25 -15.80 4.09
CA SER A 47 8.30 -15.83 5.11
C SER A 47 8.89 -14.44 5.34
N ALA A 48 9.21 -13.74 4.25
CA ALA A 48 9.79 -12.41 4.33
C ALA A 48 8.86 -11.40 5.02
N HIS A 49 7.57 -11.40 4.68
CA HIS A 49 6.58 -10.54 5.30
C HIS A 49 6.41 -10.84 6.79
N ARG A 50 6.35 -12.12 7.19
CA ARG A 50 6.29 -12.50 8.62
C ARG A 50 7.54 -12.10 9.39
N ASP A 51 8.72 -12.29 8.80
CA ASP A 51 9.98 -11.88 9.40
C ASP A 51 10.05 -10.35 9.57
N ALA A 52 9.70 -9.59 8.53
CA ALA A 52 9.66 -8.14 8.59
C ALA A 52 8.65 -7.61 9.63
N ALA A 53 7.46 -8.21 9.71
CA ALA A 53 6.44 -7.85 10.69
C ALA A 53 6.88 -8.09 12.15
N THR A 54 7.90 -8.92 12.37
CA THR A 54 8.47 -9.21 13.69
C THR A 54 9.85 -8.55 13.90
N GLY A 55 10.25 -7.63 13.01
CA GLY A 55 11.53 -6.92 13.08
C GLY A 55 12.75 -7.77 12.69
N ARG A 56 12.56 -9.00 12.21
CA ARG A 56 13.63 -9.88 11.73
C ARG A 56 14.03 -9.52 10.30
N PHE A 57 14.49 -8.29 10.08
CA PHE A 57 14.73 -7.76 8.74
C PHE A 57 15.83 -8.51 7.97
N ASP A 58 16.85 -9.05 8.65
CA ASP A 58 17.89 -9.86 7.98
C ASP A 58 17.32 -11.17 7.43
N SER A 59 16.43 -11.84 8.19
CA SER A 59 15.74 -13.05 7.73
C SER A 59 14.78 -12.75 6.58
N ALA A 60 14.08 -11.60 6.65
CA ALA A 60 13.23 -11.14 5.57
C ALA A 60 14.01 -10.91 4.27
N ALA A 61 15.14 -10.21 4.37
CA ALA A 61 16.01 -9.96 3.23
C ALA A 61 16.56 -11.25 2.62
N ALA A 62 17.02 -12.21 3.45
CA ALA A 62 17.52 -13.49 2.98
C ALA A 62 16.45 -14.28 2.20
N SER A 63 15.19 -14.24 2.64
CA SER A 63 14.07 -14.87 1.94
C SER A 63 13.78 -14.19 0.59
N LEU A 64 13.81 -12.86 0.55
CA LEU A 64 13.62 -12.09 -0.69
C LEU A 64 14.78 -12.29 -1.68
N GLU A 65 16.02 -12.36 -1.22
CA GLU A 65 17.18 -12.66 -2.07
C GLU A 65 17.11 -14.07 -2.66
N ARG A 66 16.57 -15.04 -1.91
CA ARG A 66 16.27 -16.38 -2.44
C ARG A 66 15.20 -16.32 -3.51
N ALA A 67 14.14 -15.56 -3.28
CA ALA A 67 13.06 -15.38 -4.25
C ALA A 67 13.60 -14.73 -5.54
N LEU A 68 14.47 -13.72 -5.43
CA LEU A 68 15.14 -13.07 -6.55
C LEU A 68 16.11 -13.98 -7.32
N ARG A 69 16.69 -15.02 -6.67
CA ARG A 69 17.46 -16.04 -7.41
C ARG A 69 16.56 -16.91 -8.30
N ILE A 70 15.30 -17.08 -7.94
CA ILE A 70 14.31 -17.82 -8.73
C ILE A 70 13.74 -16.90 -9.82
N GLU A 71 13.37 -15.67 -9.47
CA GLU A 71 12.78 -14.68 -10.39
C GLU A 71 13.57 -13.36 -10.40
N PRO A 72 14.74 -13.30 -11.07
CA PRO A 72 15.64 -12.15 -11.02
C PRO A 72 15.08 -10.88 -11.69
N ARG A 73 14.03 -11.01 -12.49
CA ARG A 73 13.38 -9.90 -13.21
C ARG A 73 12.02 -9.51 -12.63
N ASN A 74 11.62 -10.08 -11.48
CA ASN A 74 10.36 -9.72 -10.84
C ASN A 74 10.48 -8.37 -10.11
N ALA A 75 9.81 -7.35 -10.65
CA ALA A 75 9.86 -5.99 -10.11
C ALA A 75 9.34 -5.91 -8.66
N SER A 76 8.29 -6.67 -8.31
CA SER A 76 7.69 -6.66 -6.99
C SER A 76 8.65 -7.18 -5.92
N LEU A 77 9.45 -8.22 -6.23
CA LEU A 77 10.46 -8.73 -5.29
C LEU A 77 11.59 -7.72 -5.03
N TRP A 78 12.00 -6.95 -6.05
CA TRP A 78 12.96 -5.85 -5.88
C TRP A 78 12.39 -4.73 -4.99
N HIS A 79 11.10 -4.42 -5.15
CA HIS A 79 10.40 -3.45 -4.32
C HIS A 79 10.34 -3.88 -2.85
N GLU A 80 9.98 -5.15 -2.60
CA GLU A 80 9.89 -5.67 -1.23
C GLU A 80 11.25 -5.69 -0.54
N LEU A 81 12.32 -6.05 -1.27
CA LEU A 81 13.68 -5.97 -0.70
C LEU A 81 14.08 -4.52 -0.43
N ALA A 82 13.67 -3.57 -1.27
CA ALA A 82 13.90 -2.15 -1.02
C ALA A 82 13.23 -1.67 0.27
N ARG A 83 11.98 -2.08 0.54
CA ARG A 83 11.27 -1.78 1.78
C ARG A 83 12.00 -2.35 3.00
N VAL A 84 12.41 -3.62 2.94
CA VAL A 84 13.17 -4.24 4.05
C VAL A 84 14.48 -3.48 4.31
N ARG A 85 15.21 -3.07 3.27
CA ARG A 85 16.46 -2.31 3.42
C ARG A 85 16.22 -0.91 4.00
N LEU A 86 15.08 -0.30 3.70
CA LEU A 86 14.68 0.97 4.30
C LEU A 86 14.46 0.84 5.81
N GLU A 87 13.77 -0.21 6.25
CA GLU A 87 13.56 -0.51 7.68
C GLU A 87 14.89 -0.78 8.42
N GLN A 88 15.89 -1.30 7.71
CA GLN A 88 17.24 -1.50 8.24
C GLN A 88 18.10 -0.24 8.27
N ASN A 89 17.55 0.94 7.93
CA ASN A 89 18.28 2.20 7.75
C ASN A 89 19.39 2.11 6.68
N GLN A 90 19.27 1.17 5.73
CA GLN A 90 20.20 1.00 4.61
C GLN A 90 19.70 1.80 3.40
N ALA A 91 19.52 3.11 3.59
CA ALA A 91 18.87 4.02 2.64
C ALA A 91 19.46 3.94 1.23
N THR A 92 20.80 3.93 1.09
CA THR A 92 21.46 3.82 -0.22
C THR A 92 21.08 2.55 -0.97
N GLN A 93 20.99 1.42 -0.28
CA GLN A 93 20.58 0.15 -0.88
C GLN A 93 19.08 0.18 -1.25
N ALA A 94 18.23 0.71 -0.37
CA ALA A 94 16.80 0.86 -0.64
C ALA A 94 16.55 1.65 -1.94
N ILE A 95 17.27 2.76 -2.14
CA ILE A 95 17.18 3.56 -3.38
C ILE A 95 17.56 2.74 -4.61
N GLN A 96 18.68 2.01 -4.55
CA GLN A 96 19.15 1.19 -5.68
C GLN A 96 18.15 0.11 -6.06
N LEU A 97 17.58 -0.57 -5.06
CA LEU A 97 16.61 -1.66 -5.25
C LEU A 97 15.27 -1.16 -5.77
N ALA A 98 14.73 -0.07 -5.21
CA ALA A 98 13.51 0.55 -5.71
C ALA A 98 13.68 1.10 -7.14
N THR A 99 14.86 1.64 -7.45
CA THR A 99 15.21 2.08 -8.82
C THR A 99 15.24 0.89 -9.78
N LYS A 100 15.84 -0.24 -9.36
CA LYS A 100 15.84 -1.49 -10.15
C LYS A 100 14.42 -2.00 -10.39
N SER A 101 13.58 -1.97 -9.37
CA SER A 101 12.15 -2.32 -9.48
C SER A 101 11.46 -1.42 -10.52
N ASN A 102 11.66 -0.09 -10.47
CA ASN A 102 11.13 0.85 -11.46
C ASN A 102 11.55 0.52 -12.90
N THR A 103 12.80 0.09 -13.13
CA THR A 103 13.25 -0.34 -14.47
C THR A 103 12.54 -1.60 -14.96
N LEU A 104 12.10 -2.47 -14.05
CA LEU A 104 11.44 -3.74 -14.38
C LEU A 104 9.91 -3.66 -14.37
N ALA A 105 9.33 -2.65 -13.72
CA ALA A 105 7.89 -2.53 -13.48
C ALA A 105 7.06 -2.27 -14.75
N GLY A 106 7.67 -1.81 -15.85
CA GLY A 106 6.97 -1.49 -17.10
C GLY A 106 5.82 -0.50 -16.86
N ASP A 107 4.62 -0.88 -17.29
CA ASP A 107 3.39 -0.09 -17.18
C ASP A 107 2.67 -0.27 -15.83
N ASN A 108 3.27 -0.97 -14.86
CA ASN A 108 2.72 -1.06 -13.52
C ASN A 108 2.93 0.26 -12.75
N ILE A 109 2.09 1.25 -13.08
CA ILE A 109 2.12 2.60 -12.53
C ILE A 109 2.00 2.59 -11.00
N ARG A 110 1.16 1.71 -10.45
CA ARG A 110 1.00 1.54 -9.00
C ARG A 110 2.32 1.15 -8.33
N LEU A 111 3.00 0.12 -8.82
CA LEU A 111 4.30 -0.30 -8.29
C LEU A 111 5.36 0.79 -8.45
N ARG A 112 5.33 1.52 -9.57
CA ARG A 112 6.25 2.65 -9.78
C ARG A 112 6.03 3.76 -8.76
N ALA A 113 4.78 4.10 -8.47
CA ALA A 113 4.45 5.06 -7.42
C ALA A 113 4.97 4.59 -6.05
N GLU A 114 4.75 3.32 -5.69
CA GLU A 114 5.24 2.72 -4.43
C GLU A 114 6.78 2.76 -4.32
N ASN A 115 7.50 2.45 -5.40
CA ASN A 115 8.95 2.57 -5.44
C ASN A 115 9.43 4.02 -5.26
N TRP A 116 8.76 5.00 -5.86
CA TRP A 116 9.10 6.41 -5.66
C TRP A 116 8.87 6.86 -4.22
N ARG A 117 7.85 6.32 -3.51
CA ARG A 117 7.69 6.54 -2.07
C ARG A 117 8.87 5.97 -1.27
N VAL A 118 9.33 4.76 -1.58
CA VAL A 118 10.51 4.17 -0.93
C VAL A 118 11.76 5.02 -1.16
N ILE A 119 11.98 5.51 -2.38
CA ILE A 119 13.10 6.41 -2.71
C ILE A 119 13.00 7.71 -1.90
N GLY A 120 11.81 8.30 -1.80
CA GLY A 120 11.58 9.51 -1.00
C GLY A 120 11.90 9.31 0.47
N GLN A 121 11.41 8.23 1.06
CA GLN A 121 11.67 7.87 2.47
C GLN A 121 13.17 7.64 2.71
N ALA A 122 13.85 6.92 1.82
CA ALA A 122 15.28 6.67 1.93
C ALA A 122 16.11 7.96 1.84
N ARG A 123 15.76 8.88 0.92
CA ARG A 123 16.43 10.19 0.80
C ARG A 123 16.21 11.07 2.04
N ALA A 124 15.01 11.02 2.62
CA ALA A 124 14.73 11.71 3.87
C ALA A 124 15.60 11.18 5.02
N GLN A 125 15.80 9.85 5.13
CA GLN A 125 16.69 9.24 6.14
C GLN A 125 18.15 9.73 6.02
N THR A 126 18.61 10.08 4.82
CA THR A 126 19.97 10.59 4.58
C THR A 126 20.08 12.12 4.66
N GLY A 127 19.00 12.84 4.97
CA GLY A 127 18.96 14.31 5.00
C GLY A 127 18.87 14.99 3.63
N ASP A 128 18.64 14.23 2.55
CA ASP A 128 18.39 14.77 1.21
C ASP A 128 16.91 15.17 1.08
N HIS A 129 16.53 16.23 1.78
CA HIS A 129 15.13 16.69 1.85
C HIS A 129 14.59 17.10 0.47
N ARG A 130 15.38 17.80 -0.34
CA ARG A 130 14.99 18.19 -1.71
C ARG A 130 14.78 16.97 -2.61
N GLY A 131 15.69 16.01 -2.54
CA GLY A 131 15.54 14.78 -3.31
C GLY A 131 14.37 13.92 -2.81
N ALA A 132 14.05 13.96 -1.52
CA ALA A 132 12.87 13.29 -0.96
C ALA A 132 11.57 13.92 -1.48
N GLU A 133 11.44 15.25 -1.42
CA GLU A 133 10.29 16.00 -1.94
C GLU A 133 10.04 15.68 -3.42
N ALA A 134 11.09 15.71 -4.24
CA ALA A 134 10.98 15.37 -5.67
C ALA A 134 10.50 13.93 -5.91
N ALA A 135 10.96 12.98 -5.09
CA ALA A 135 10.55 11.58 -5.19
C ALA A 135 9.09 11.38 -4.76
N PHE A 136 8.64 12.03 -3.69
CA PHE A 136 7.25 11.98 -3.24
C PHE A 136 6.30 12.62 -4.26
N ALA A 137 6.65 13.78 -4.80
CA ALA A 137 5.88 14.42 -5.86
C ALA A 137 5.73 13.50 -7.08
N LYS A 138 6.79 12.77 -7.45
CA LYS A 138 6.70 11.78 -8.54
C LYS A 138 5.79 10.60 -8.20
N ALA A 139 5.80 10.15 -6.95
CA ALA A 139 4.91 9.09 -6.50
C ALA A 139 3.42 9.52 -6.55
N GLU A 140 3.13 10.78 -6.19
CA GLU A 140 1.78 11.37 -6.27
C GLU A 140 1.32 11.50 -7.72
N GLU A 141 2.15 12.07 -8.60
CA GLU A 141 1.87 12.20 -10.03
C GLU A 141 1.51 10.84 -10.67
N LEU A 142 2.22 9.77 -10.31
CA LEU A 142 1.92 8.42 -10.79
C LEU A 142 0.67 7.83 -10.14
N ALA A 143 0.40 8.11 -8.87
CA ALA A 143 -0.80 7.61 -8.20
C ALA A 143 -2.09 8.22 -8.77
N GLU A 144 -2.03 9.45 -9.28
CA GLU A 144 -3.13 10.12 -9.97
C GLU A 144 -3.41 9.55 -11.37
N GLN A 145 -2.45 8.82 -11.95
CA GLN A 145 -2.58 8.16 -13.26
C GLN A 145 -3.25 6.78 -13.16
N ARG A 146 -3.74 6.38 -11.98
CA ARG A 146 -4.37 5.09 -11.70
C ARG A 146 -5.81 4.99 -12.21
#